data_AF-A0A679JBL2-F1
#
_entry.id   AF-A0A679JBL2-F1
#
_cell.length_a   1.000
_cell.length_b   1.000
_cell.length_c   1.000
_cell.angle_alpha   90.00
_cell.angle_beta   90.00
_cell.angle_gamma   90.00
#
_symmetry.space_group_name_H-M   'P 1'
#
loop_
_entity.id
_entity.type
_entity.pdbx_description
1 polymer ?
#
loop_
_entity_poly.entity_id
_entity_poly.type
_entity_poly.pdbx_seq_one_letter_code
_entity_poly.pdbx_strand_id
1 'polypeptide(L)'
;MNDINSKLGHAAGSPSLLAVRLKGPRRPIKRKGLYVRFVTRMSGELSEAVAAAARRDGQTAGAYVRRMLLDHLGMHSPQDARSGRPVRKPDEDRAAIASAIRALGSLSAALSVRDEATAQDRLHEARSLLIPLVVRRPPE
;
A
#
# COMPACT_ATOMS: atom_id res chain seq x y z
N MET A 1 8.90 -64.47 43.66
CA MET A 1 9.27 -65.02 42.34
C MET A 1 8.86 -64.01 41.29
N ASN A 2 9.72 -63.33 40.53
CA ASN A 2 11.18 -63.34 40.38
C ASN A 2 11.60 -61.94 39.94
N ASP A 3 12.80 -61.56 40.37
CA ASP A 3 13.58 -60.41 39.95
C ASP A 3 14.03 -60.46 38.47
N ILE A 4 14.72 -59.37 38.10
CA ILE A 4 15.86 -59.29 37.16
C ILE A 4 15.53 -58.74 35.76
N ASN A 5 15.71 -57.43 35.52
CA ASN A 5 16.91 -56.92 34.82
C ASN A 5 16.89 -55.41 34.51
N SER A 6 17.90 -54.75 35.09
CA SER A 6 18.66 -53.62 34.58
C SER A 6 18.96 -53.61 33.08
N LYS A 7 18.94 -52.42 32.43
CA LYS A 7 19.98 -51.96 31.48
C LYS A 7 19.75 -50.54 30.92
N LEU A 8 20.87 -49.77 30.91
CA LEU A 8 21.20 -48.61 30.05
C LEU A 8 20.48 -47.29 30.40
N GLY A 9 21.10 -46.11 30.56
CA GLY A 9 22.46 -45.62 30.33
C GLY A 9 22.43 -44.08 30.45
N HIS A 10 23.55 -43.46 30.80
CA HIS A 10 23.74 -42.02 30.98
C HIS A 10 23.32 -41.13 29.78
N ALA A 11 22.72 -39.97 30.08
CA ALA A 11 23.00 -38.66 29.46
C ALA A 11 22.23 -37.58 30.26
N ALA A 12 22.89 -36.81 31.13
CA ALA A 12 23.51 -35.51 30.81
C ALA A 12 22.48 -34.38 30.58
N GLY A 13 22.58 -33.34 31.43
CA GLY A 13 22.19 -31.98 31.06
C GLY A 13 21.01 -31.39 31.82
N SER A 14 21.28 -30.82 32.99
CA SER A 14 20.45 -29.79 33.60
C SER A 14 20.10 -28.71 32.56
N PRO A 15 18.82 -28.30 32.40
CA PRO A 15 18.50 -27.14 31.58
C PRO A 15 19.04 -25.89 32.26
N SER A 16 20.11 -25.36 31.67
CA SER A 16 20.74 -24.08 32.00
C SER A 16 19.70 -22.95 32.06
N LEU A 17 19.61 -22.31 33.23
CA LEU A 17 18.87 -21.08 33.49
C LEU A 17 19.57 -19.83 32.91
N LEU A 18 20.14 -19.93 31.70
CA LEU A 18 20.79 -18.79 31.05
C LEU A 18 20.19 -18.50 29.67
N ALA A 19 19.70 -17.26 29.56
CA ALA A 19 19.28 -16.54 28.37
C ALA A 19 17.80 -16.67 27.95
N VAL A 20 16.87 -16.51 28.90
CA VAL A 20 15.65 -15.75 28.57
C VAL A 20 16.07 -14.29 28.39
N ARG A 21 16.53 -13.96 27.19
CA ARG A 21 16.71 -12.57 26.76
C ARG A 21 15.32 -11.96 26.72
N LEU A 22 14.91 -11.34 27.82
CA LEU A 22 13.72 -10.51 27.91
C LEU A 22 13.79 -9.52 26.75
N LYS A 23 12.97 -9.77 25.73
CA LYS A 23 12.71 -8.84 24.65
C LYS A 23 12.03 -7.67 25.32
N GLY A 24 12.81 -6.66 25.73
CA GLY A 24 12.27 -5.37 26.16
C GLY A 24 11.25 -4.88 25.13
N PRO A 25 10.26 -4.07 25.54
CA PRO A 25 9.18 -3.65 24.65
C PRO A 25 9.79 -3.08 23.37
N ARG A 26 9.50 -3.75 22.25
CA ARG A 26 9.97 -3.30 20.93
C ARG A 26 9.42 -1.90 20.74
N ARG A 27 10.29 -0.88 20.79
CA ARG A 27 9.91 0.49 20.40
C ARG A 27 9.23 0.39 19.03
N PRO A 28 8.00 0.91 18.86
CA PRO A 28 7.33 0.82 17.58
C PRO A 28 8.19 1.54 16.55
N ILE A 29 8.64 0.79 15.55
CA ILE A 29 9.26 1.37 14.36
C ILE A 29 8.18 2.30 13.79
N LYS A 30 8.45 3.61 13.76
CA LYS A 30 7.57 4.59 13.11
C LYS A 30 7.57 4.34 11.61
N ARG A 31 6.86 3.29 11.17
CA ARG A 31 6.58 3.04 9.76
C ARG A 31 5.58 4.09 9.33
N LYS A 32 5.88 4.80 8.24
CA LYS A 32 4.90 5.71 7.61
C LYS A 32 3.75 4.83 7.09
N GLY A 33 2.52 5.09 7.54
CA GLY A 33 1.30 4.40 7.11
C GLY A 33 0.83 3.28 8.04
N LEU A 34 -0.29 2.64 7.68
CA LEU A 34 -0.91 1.55 8.44
C LEU A 34 -0.02 0.30 8.38
N TYR A 35 0.50 -0.15 9.53
CA TYR A 35 1.49 -1.24 9.60
C TYR A 35 0.97 -2.54 10.25
N VAL A 36 -0.26 -2.54 10.76
CA VAL A 36 -0.95 -3.72 11.31
C VAL A 36 -2.05 -4.15 10.35
N ARG A 37 -2.20 -5.47 10.15
CA ARG A 37 -3.22 -6.03 9.26
C ARG A 37 -4.36 -6.65 10.07
N PHE A 38 -5.59 -6.30 9.70
CA PHE A 38 -6.80 -6.98 10.13
C PHE A 38 -7.27 -7.89 8.98
N VAL A 39 -7.40 -9.20 9.23
CA VAL A 39 -7.82 -10.19 8.23
C VAL A 39 -9.02 -10.95 8.77
N THR A 40 -10.11 -10.97 8.02
CA THR A 40 -11.32 -11.72 8.37
C THR A 40 -11.88 -12.44 7.14
N ARG A 41 -12.56 -13.56 7.35
CA ARG A 41 -13.36 -14.23 6.30
C ARG A 41 -14.78 -13.69 6.35
N MET A 42 -15.43 -13.61 5.20
CA MET A 42 -16.81 -13.15 5.06
C MET A 42 -17.54 -13.99 4.01
N SER A 43 -18.87 -14.02 4.08
CA SER A 43 -19.70 -14.60 3.01
C SER A 43 -19.60 -13.76 1.74
N GLY A 44 -19.99 -14.35 0.60
CA GLY A 44 -20.04 -13.65 -0.68
C GLY A 44 -20.97 -12.43 -0.65
N GLU A 45 -22.19 -12.61 -0.14
CA GLU A 45 -23.18 -11.54 -0.01
C GLU A 45 -22.66 -10.36 0.84
N LEU A 46 -21.98 -10.66 1.96
CA LEU A 46 -21.41 -9.60 2.80
C LEU A 46 -20.28 -8.85 2.08
N SER A 47 -19.44 -9.56 1.33
CA SER A 47 -18.38 -8.95 0.52
C SER A 47 -18.96 -7.98 -0.53
N GLU A 48 -20.03 -8.40 -1.21
CA GLU A 48 -20.70 -7.58 -2.23
C GLU A 48 -21.36 -6.35 -1.62
N ALA A 49 -22.06 -6.50 -0.50
CA ALA A 49 -22.69 -5.40 0.23
C ALA A 49 -21.67 -4.36 0.70
N VAL A 50 -20.54 -4.81 1.27
CA VAL A 50 -19.43 -3.94 1.68
C VAL A 50 -18.82 -3.21 0.49
N ALA A 51 -18.59 -3.91 -0.62
CA ALA A 51 -18.02 -3.31 -1.82
C ALA A 51 -18.97 -2.28 -2.46
N ALA A 52 -20.28 -2.52 -2.43
CA ALA A 52 -21.28 -1.57 -2.91
C ALA A 52 -21.34 -0.31 -2.04
N ALA A 53 -21.39 -0.48 -0.71
CA ALA A 53 -21.39 0.64 0.22
C ALA A 53 -20.12 1.49 0.09
N ALA A 54 -18.94 0.85 0.07
CA ALA A 54 -17.68 1.54 -0.11
C ALA A 54 -17.61 2.34 -1.41
N ARG A 55 -18.16 1.80 -2.51
CA ARG A 55 -18.22 2.49 -3.80
C ARG A 55 -19.10 3.75 -3.75
N ARG A 56 -20.24 3.72 -3.06
CA ARG A 56 -21.11 4.90 -2.89
C ARG A 56 -20.36 6.03 -2.19
N ASP A 57 -19.50 5.70 -1.23
CA ASP A 57 -18.72 6.68 -0.48
C ASP A 57 -17.39 7.05 -1.14
N GLY A 58 -17.10 6.55 -2.36
CA GLY A 58 -15.84 6.79 -3.05
C GLY A 58 -14.61 6.14 -2.38
N GLN A 59 -14.83 5.16 -1.50
CA GLN A 59 -13.79 4.50 -0.70
C GLN A 59 -13.42 3.12 -1.24
N THR A 60 -12.31 2.56 -0.75
CA THR A 60 -12.03 1.12 -0.88
C THR A 60 -12.80 0.34 0.18
N ALA A 61 -13.13 -0.94 -0.07
CA ALA A 61 -13.81 -1.79 0.91
C ALA A 61 -13.11 -1.80 2.29
N GLY A 62 -11.77 -1.91 2.30
CA GLY A 62 -11.00 -1.90 3.53
C GLY A 62 -10.95 -0.53 4.23
N ALA A 63 -11.10 0.58 3.51
CA ALA A 63 -11.24 1.90 4.10
C ALA A 63 -12.62 2.11 4.73
N TYR A 64 -13.64 1.69 4.01
CA TYR A 64 -15.02 1.73 4.48
C TYR A 64 -15.20 0.94 5.78
N VAL A 65 -14.77 -0.33 5.83
CA VAL A 65 -14.86 -1.16 7.04
C VAL A 65 -14.08 -0.57 8.20
N ARG A 66 -12.89 -0.03 7.93
CA ARG A 66 -12.07 0.59 8.98
C ARG A 66 -12.73 1.84 9.56
N ARG A 67 -13.33 2.69 8.72
CA ARG A 67 -14.10 3.84 9.18
C ARG A 67 -15.28 3.40 10.05
N MET A 68 -16.05 2.39 9.62
CA MET A 68 -17.14 1.84 10.43
C MET A 68 -16.66 1.36 11.80
N LEU A 69 -15.51 0.68 11.88
CA LEU A 69 -14.95 0.22 13.16
C LEU A 69 -14.53 1.39 14.05
N LEU A 70 -13.91 2.43 13.49
CA LEU A 70 -13.54 3.64 14.24
C LEU A 70 -14.77 4.35 14.79
N ASP A 71 -15.79 4.56 13.96
CA ASP A 71 -17.04 5.21 14.34
C ASP A 71 -17.76 4.40 15.44
N HIS A 72 -17.82 3.08 15.30
CA HIS A 72 -18.44 2.18 16.29
C HIS A 72 -17.71 2.18 17.64
N LEU A 73 -16.38 2.29 17.62
CA LEU A 73 -15.55 2.35 18.84
C LEU A 73 -15.42 3.78 19.41
N GLY A 74 -16.01 4.80 18.77
CA GLY A 74 -15.86 6.20 19.18
C GLY A 74 -14.42 6.71 19.07
N MET A 75 -13.64 6.15 18.14
CA MET A 75 -12.22 6.45 17.97
C MET A 75 -11.99 7.40 16.79
N HIS A 76 -11.07 8.35 16.95
CA HIS A 76 -10.59 9.18 15.85
C HIS A 76 -9.09 8.91 15.59
N SER A 77 -8.73 8.64 14.34
CA SER A 77 -7.34 8.41 13.93
C SER A 77 -7.00 9.16 12.65
N PRO A 78 -6.10 10.18 12.71
CA PRO A 78 -5.65 10.91 11.54
C PRO A 78 -4.94 10.04 10.50
N GLN A 79 -4.34 8.92 10.92
CA GLN A 79 -3.65 7.99 10.03
C GLN A 79 -4.64 7.18 9.22
N ASP A 80 -5.77 6.82 9.83
CA ASP A 80 -6.86 6.10 9.18
C ASP A 80 -7.74 7.04 8.34
N ALA A 81 -7.87 8.32 8.69
CA ALA A 81 -8.60 9.30 7.89
C ALA A 81 -8.00 9.50 6.47
N ARG A 82 -6.67 9.34 6.32
CA ARG A 82 -5.97 9.48 5.03
C ARG A 82 -6.22 8.34 4.05
N SER A 83 -6.93 7.30 4.47
CA SER A 83 -7.05 6.07 3.72
C SER A 83 -8.23 6.11 2.72
N GLY A 84 -8.14 6.97 1.71
CA GLY A 84 -9.09 6.99 0.59
C GLY A 84 -8.75 5.98 -0.50
N ARG A 85 -9.66 5.78 -1.45
CA ARG A 85 -9.28 5.20 -2.76
C ARG A 85 -8.19 6.09 -3.35
N PRO A 86 -7.09 5.55 -3.92
CA PRO A 86 -6.15 6.36 -4.68
C PRO A 86 -6.97 7.19 -5.66
N VAL A 87 -6.85 8.52 -5.59
CA VAL A 87 -7.62 9.45 -6.41
C VAL A 87 -7.50 8.97 -7.85
N ARG A 88 -8.62 8.49 -8.40
CA ARG A 88 -8.66 8.06 -9.79
C ARG A 88 -8.50 9.36 -10.57
N LYS A 89 -7.30 9.61 -11.13
CA LYS A 89 -7.07 10.79 -11.97
C LYS A 89 -8.23 10.91 -12.96
N PRO A 90 -8.87 12.10 -13.09
CA PRO A 90 -9.92 12.36 -14.07
C PRO A 90 -9.55 11.79 -15.44
N ASP A 91 -10.54 11.37 -16.22
CA ASP A 91 -10.27 10.75 -17.53
C ASP A 91 -9.51 11.71 -18.47
N GLU A 92 -9.72 13.01 -18.32
CA GLU A 92 -8.94 14.07 -18.99
C GLU A 92 -7.46 14.05 -18.61
N ASP A 93 -7.13 13.93 -17.31
CA ASP A 93 -5.75 13.83 -16.84
C ASP A 93 -5.06 12.57 -17.40
N ARG A 94 -5.80 11.46 -17.49
CA ARG A 94 -5.29 10.21 -18.08
C ARG A 94 -4.99 10.38 -19.56
N ALA A 95 -5.88 11.03 -20.30
CA ALA A 95 -5.69 11.32 -21.73
C ALA A 95 -4.49 12.25 -21.94
N ALA A 96 -4.35 13.30 -21.13
CA ALA A 96 -3.22 14.21 -21.17
C ALA A 96 -1.89 13.50 -20.89
N ILE A 97 -1.84 12.61 -19.88
CA ILE A 97 -0.65 11.79 -19.58
C ILE A 97 -0.32 10.87 -20.75
N ALA A 98 -1.31 10.16 -21.30
CA ALA A 98 -1.09 9.27 -22.44
C ALA A 98 -0.57 10.02 -23.66
N SER A 99 -1.09 11.22 -23.93
CA SER A 99 -0.62 12.07 -25.02
C SER A 99 0.81 12.57 -24.79
N ALA A 100 1.16 12.96 -23.56
CA ALA A 100 2.51 13.35 -23.20
C ALA A 100 3.51 12.20 -23.36
N ILE A 101 3.15 10.97 -22.98
CA ILE A 101 4.00 9.79 -23.17
C ILE A 101 4.27 9.55 -24.65
N ARG A 102 3.25 9.69 -25.52
CA ARG A 102 3.44 9.57 -26.98
C ARG A 102 4.37 10.64 -27.52
N ALA A 103 4.19 11.91 -27.11
CA ALA A 103 5.08 13.00 -27.50
C ALA A 103 6.54 12.73 -27.09
N LEU A 104 6.77 12.20 -25.88
CA LEU A 104 8.12 11.81 -25.42
C LEU A 104 8.70 10.62 -26.21
N GLY A 105 7.86 9.69 -26.66
CA GLY A 105 8.26 8.63 -27.59
C GLY A 105 8.73 9.20 -28.93
N SER A 106 7.95 10.13 -29.52
CA SER A 106 8.32 10.83 -30.76
C SER A 106 9.58 11.69 -30.59
N LEU A 107 9.75 12.35 -29.45
CA LEU A 107 10.99 13.06 -29.09
C LEU A 107 12.20 12.11 -29.13
N SER A 108 12.08 10.94 -28.50
CA SER A 108 13.17 9.96 -28.42
C SER A 108 13.55 9.42 -29.82
N ALA A 109 12.56 9.24 -30.69
CA ALA A 109 12.77 8.87 -32.09
C ALA A 109 13.48 10.00 -32.88
N ALA A 110 13.04 11.25 -32.72
CA ALA A 110 13.64 12.41 -33.38
C ALA A 110 15.11 12.61 -32.96
N LEU A 111 15.41 12.47 -31.67
CA LEU A 111 16.79 12.53 -31.16
C LEU A 111 17.69 11.44 -31.75
N SER A 112 17.14 10.24 -31.97
CA SER A 112 17.89 9.11 -32.54
C SER A 112 18.30 9.35 -34.01
N VAL A 113 17.52 10.15 -34.75
CA VAL A 113 17.84 10.57 -36.13
C VAL A 113 18.44 11.99 -36.21
N ARG A 114 18.75 12.60 -35.06
CA ARG A 114 19.31 13.97 -34.95
C ARG A 114 18.44 15.06 -35.56
N ASP A 115 17.12 14.87 -35.56
CA ASP A 115 16.16 15.90 -35.94
C ASP A 115 15.84 16.79 -34.72
N GLU A 116 16.65 17.83 -34.55
CA GLU A 116 16.55 18.74 -33.41
C GLU A 116 15.27 19.59 -33.42
N ALA A 117 14.76 19.96 -34.60
CA ALA A 117 13.55 20.76 -34.72
C ALA A 117 12.33 19.96 -34.22
N THR A 118 12.16 18.73 -34.71
CA THR A 118 11.08 17.85 -34.24
C THR A 118 11.26 17.50 -32.76
N ALA A 119 12.49 17.30 -32.29
CA ALA A 119 12.74 17.05 -30.87
C ALA A 119 12.30 18.23 -30.00
N GLN A 120 12.66 19.47 -30.36
CA GLN A 120 12.28 20.68 -29.62
C GLN A 120 10.74 20.81 -29.53
N ASP A 121 10.04 20.59 -30.64
CA ASP A 121 8.58 20.69 -30.71
C ASP A 121 7.89 19.64 -29.83
N ARG A 122 8.34 18.38 -29.88
CA ARG A 122 7.76 17.30 -29.06
C ARG A 122 8.05 17.47 -27.57
N LEU A 123 9.20 18.04 -27.23
CA LEU A 123 9.51 18.41 -25.85
C LEU A 123 8.59 19.53 -25.36
N HIS A 124 8.31 20.53 -26.19
CA HIS A 124 7.37 21.59 -25.87
C HIS A 124 5.94 21.05 -25.68
N GLU A 125 5.48 20.19 -26.60
CA GLU A 125 4.18 19.51 -26.51
C GLU A 125 4.05 18.71 -25.20
N ALA A 126 5.02 17.87 -24.87
CA ALA A 126 5.02 17.10 -23.63
C ALA A 126 4.98 18.00 -22.38
N ARG A 127 5.74 19.10 -22.36
CA ARG A 127 5.74 20.07 -21.26
C ARG A 127 4.38 20.77 -21.11
N SER A 128 3.76 21.16 -22.23
CA SER A 128 2.45 21.82 -22.22
C SER A 128 1.35 20.94 -21.62
N LEU A 129 1.46 19.61 -21.80
CA LEU A 129 0.52 18.63 -21.26
C LEU A 129 0.82 18.29 -19.79
N LEU A 130 2.09 18.18 -19.41
CA LEU A 130 2.49 17.72 -18.07
C LEU A 130 2.49 18.82 -17.02
N ILE A 131 2.93 20.04 -17.36
CA ILE A 131 3.06 21.14 -16.37
C ILE A 131 1.72 21.45 -15.69
N PRO A 132 0.58 21.61 -16.41
CA PRO A 132 -0.70 21.88 -15.78
C PRO A 132 -1.14 20.79 -14.80
N LEU A 133 -0.82 19.52 -15.08
CA LEU A 133 -1.16 18.38 -14.22
C LEU A 133 -0.37 18.37 -12.90
N VAL A 134 0.81 18.98 -12.88
CA VAL A 134 1.69 19.04 -11.70
C VAL A 134 1.46 20.33 -10.91
N VAL A 135 1.12 21.43 -11.59
CA VAL A 135 0.88 22.74 -10.96
C VAL A 135 -0.53 22.87 -10.38
N ARG A 136 -1.52 22.11 -10.88
CA ARG A 136 -2.85 21.97 -10.25
C ARG A 136 -2.70 21.26 -8.89
N ARG A 137 -2.34 22.02 -7.86
CA ARG A 137 -2.41 21.61 -6.46
C ARG A 137 -3.89 21.33 -6.14
N PRO A 138 -4.27 20.16 -5.62
CA PRO A 138 -5.60 20.01 -5.06
C PRO A 138 -5.75 21.02 -3.91
N PRO A 139 -6.93 21.65 -3.73
CA PRO A 139 -7.18 22.40 -2.51
C PRO A 139 -6.94 21.47 -1.31
N GLU A 140 -6.16 21.94 -0.33
CA GLU A 140 -5.89 21.23 0.92
C GLU A 140 -7.17 21.06 1.76
#